data_AF-A0A3C0G0T3-F1
#
_entry.id   AF-A0A3C0G0T3-F1
#
_cell.length_a   1.000
_cell.length_b   1.000
_cell.length_c   1.000
_cell.angle_alpha   90.00
_cell.angle_beta   90.00
_cell.angle_gamma   90.00
#
_symmetry.space_group_name_H-M   'P 1'
#
loop_
_entity.id
_entity.type
_entity.pdbx_description
1 polymer ?
#
loop_
_entity_poly.entity_id
_entity_poly.type
_entity_poly.pdbx_seq_one_letter_code
_entity_poly.pdbx_strand_id
1 'polypeptide(L)'
;MVKNSKDFMKRWQLDYKVKIQFDFKHHAVANHKTPFFKLKNALVSFRFYSFAILYYSLIISWFMKRKYLLVTLFVIVGIVGFAGVQYLPTSENEGVSVTLDSVSTRRDLRRSFFDKREILVVYGAKDPNLQQLYQKLLEELSKQELTRSRRSVKVSFKSVAEVDQEIFKTSIVYLVGAVNENPFIKKYMANTPFQISETDITIGTKSIPNNNSILGVCFYPSPLDSKLPFAYLTGTDAKEVFELFADKVAERGQSFYRQNLEYEVYEQKERLVMGDFNTRWGIEGSTFFDFATGTRVLLDTEEFKFIDHQKAIDTADVTKKLREVKAAKAKVVNFVGNGNVPKITYNFYTCTEEKGLMTGNTDHSTFDPATNAVHTIVNNIYAHNNIGRDNALVLYNLIGESSKTIFNVGLPIYFTDTWQMKGYKYWAARLVESENTYTVAELLDNSFLEMESSLIRDCMASTFTDFLVKTWGKDRYLIQYKNISLSDAEIKRLNVKWQQYLEELPKAHPKIQKQAKTLPYLKGFNFAHEGYSIYNGYGSQKATESLLKQKNMGSNAMAIA
;
A
#
# COMPACT_ATOMS: atom_id res chain seq x y z
N MET A 1 55.39 -8.84 10.56
CA MET A 1 56.62 -9.60 10.86
C MET A 1 56.24 -10.78 11.77
N VAL A 2 56.45 -12.03 11.29
CA VAL A 2 56.89 -13.26 12.01
C VAL A 2 56.09 -13.67 13.29
N LYS A 3 55.54 -14.88 13.51
CA LYS A 3 55.50 -16.22 12.88
C LYS A 3 54.38 -17.06 13.55
N ASN A 4 53.79 -17.96 12.75
CA ASN A 4 53.27 -19.32 13.01
C ASN A 4 53.20 -19.86 14.46
N SER A 5 52.07 -20.43 14.90
CA SER A 5 51.37 -21.65 14.44
C SER A 5 52.10 -22.96 14.79
N LYS A 6 51.31 -23.92 15.31
CA LYS A 6 51.65 -25.22 15.93
C LYS A 6 51.72 -25.17 17.47
N ASP A 7 50.57 -25.37 18.14
CA ASP A 7 50.54 -26.28 19.31
C ASP A 7 49.18 -26.58 19.94
N PHE A 8 48.06 -25.97 19.51
CA PHE A 8 46.78 -26.20 20.19
C PHE A 8 45.79 -27.07 19.41
N MET A 9 46.28 -28.21 18.88
CA MET A 9 45.46 -29.28 18.32
C MET A 9 46.00 -30.64 18.82
N LYS A 10 45.81 -30.91 20.11
CA LYS A 10 45.81 -32.26 20.71
C LYS A 10 45.43 -32.19 22.20
N ARG A 11 44.12 -32.17 22.47
CA ARG A 11 43.40 -32.49 23.73
C ARG A 11 42.07 -31.71 23.65
N TRP A 12 40.89 -32.27 23.49
CA TRP A 12 40.31 -33.53 23.93
C TRP A 12 39.04 -33.77 23.10
N GLN A 13 38.91 -34.98 22.55
CA GLN A 13 37.63 -35.59 22.22
C GLN A 13 37.24 -36.44 23.43
N LEU A 14 36.05 -36.23 24.00
CA LEU A 14 35.31 -37.30 24.68
C LEU A 14 33.83 -36.91 24.85
N ASP A 15 33.01 -37.78 24.28
CA ASP A 15 31.57 -37.99 24.39
C ASP A 15 30.84 -37.35 25.57
N TYR A 16 29.68 -36.73 25.29
CA TYR A 16 28.54 -36.76 26.21
C TYR A 16 27.22 -37.02 25.46
N LYS A 17 26.70 -38.23 25.65
CA LYS A 17 25.29 -38.60 25.49
C LYS A 17 24.47 -37.91 26.58
N VAL A 18 23.39 -37.23 26.22
CA VAL A 18 22.30 -36.93 27.17
C VAL A 18 20.99 -37.48 26.62
N LYS A 19 20.44 -38.42 27.39
CA LYS A 19 19.10 -38.99 27.29
C LYS A 19 18.11 -37.95 27.82
N ILE A 20 17.08 -37.61 27.06
CA ILE A 20 15.92 -36.86 27.58
C ILE A 20 14.72 -37.81 27.54
N GLN A 21 14.25 -38.18 28.72
CA GLN A 21 12.94 -38.80 28.96
C GLN A 21 11.88 -37.69 29.00
N PHE A 22 10.80 -37.83 28.23
CA PHE A 22 9.59 -37.03 28.39
C PHE A 22 8.52 -37.90 29.06
N ASP A 23 8.05 -37.46 30.21
CA ASP A 23 6.88 -37.99 30.91
C ASP A 23 5.66 -37.14 30.53
N PHE A 24 4.64 -37.77 29.94
CA PHE A 24 3.39 -37.12 29.54
C PHE A 24 2.27 -37.60 30.47
N LYS A 25 1.80 -36.74 31.37
CA LYS A 25 0.53 -36.93 32.08
C LYS A 25 -0.59 -36.18 31.36
N HIS A 26 -1.52 -36.96 30.81
CA HIS A 26 -2.84 -36.51 30.36
C HIS A 26 -3.72 -36.12 31.55
N HIS A 27 -4.49 -35.04 31.41
CA HIS A 27 -5.87 -34.97 31.90
C HIS A 27 -6.72 -34.19 30.91
N ALA A 28 -7.70 -34.90 30.33
CA ALA A 28 -8.79 -34.36 29.54
C ALA A 28 -10.02 -34.25 30.44
N VAL A 29 -10.73 -33.13 30.36
CA VAL A 29 -12.14 -33.05 30.77
C VAL A 29 -12.90 -32.32 29.66
N ALA A 30 -13.84 -33.04 29.06
CA ALA A 30 -14.76 -32.55 28.06
C ALA A 30 -15.98 -31.92 28.76
N ASN A 31 -16.56 -30.88 28.15
CA ASN A 31 -17.98 -30.58 28.31
C ASN A 31 -18.55 -29.95 27.02
N HIS A 32 -19.62 -30.57 26.54
CA HIS A 32 -20.37 -30.23 25.32
C HIS A 32 -21.34 -29.06 25.56
N LYS A 33 -21.52 -28.20 24.53
CA LYS A 33 -22.83 -27.85 23.92
C LYS A 33 -22.69 -26.82 22.76
N THR A 34 -23.51 -27.01 21.72
CA THR A 34 -23.92 -26.12 20.60
C THR A 34 -23.10 -26.04 19.28
N PRO A 35 -23.79 -25.87 18.12
CA PRO A 35 -23.39 -26.37 16.81
C PRO A 35 -22.82 -25.26 15.92
N PHE A 36 -21.51 -25.05 15.95
CA PHE A 36 -20.80 -24.20 14.97
C PHE A 36 -19.50 -24.85 14.46
N PHE A 37 -19.35 -26.16 14.67
CA PHE A 37 -18.08 -26.88 14.57
C PHE A 37 -17.88 -27.67 13.26
N LYS A 38 -18.73 -27.52 12.24
CA LYS A 38 -18.65 -28.35 11.03
C LYS A 38 -17.64 -27.89 9.96
N LEU A 39 -17.16 -26.64 9.97
CA LEU A 39 -16.17 -26.17 8.97
C LEU A 39 -14.70 -26.25 9.48
N LYS A 40 -14.46 -26.02 10.78
CA LYS A 40 -13.11 -26.17 11.37
C LYS A 40 -12.67 -27.64 11.48
N ASN A 41 -13.62 -28.56 11.65
CA ASN A 41 -13.31 -29.99 11.68
C ASN A 41 -12.93 -30.54 10.30
N ALA A 42 -13.40 -30.00 9.18
CA ALA A 42 -13.01 -30.49 7.86
C ALA A 42 -11.51 -30.28 7.58
N LEU A 43 -10.95 -29.11 7.95
CA LEU A 43 -9.52 -28.82 7.77
C LEU A 43 -8.62 -29.55 8.76
N VAL A 44 -9.08 -29.74 10.01
CA VAL A 44 -8.35 -30.53 11.02
C VAL A 44 -8.41 -32.02 10.67
N SER A 45 -9.57 -32.54 10.27
CA SER A 45 -9.72 -33.91 9.77
C SER A 45 -8.90 -34.15 8.52
N PHE A 46 -8.84 -33.20 7.57
CA PHE A 46 -7.98 -33.33 6.39
C PHE A 46 -6.49 -33.42 6.77
N ARG A 47 -6.00 -32.56 7.68
CA ARG A 47 -4.62 -32.64 8.16
C ARG A 47 -4.32 -33.95 8.90
N PHE A 48 -5.28 -34.46 9.68
CA PHE A 48 -5.16 -35.77 10.35
C PHE A 48 -5.18 -36.94 9.36
N TYR A 49 -6.04 -36.92 8.34
CA TYR A 49 -6.08 -37.95 7.30
C TYR A 49 -4.83 -37.93 6.43
N SER A 50 -4.33 -36.76 6.03
CA SER A 50 -3.08 -36.65 5.26
C SER A 50 -1.88 -37.16 6.08
N PHE A 51 -1.79 -36.84 7.37
CA PHE A 51 -0.73 -37.36 8.24
C PHE A 51 -0.87 -38.86 8.51
N ALA A 52 -2.09 -39.37 8.73
CA ALA A 52 -2.34 -40.80 8.92
C ALA A 52 -2.00 -41.60 7.66
N ILE A 53 -2.35 -41.09 6.47
CA ILE A 53 -2.00 -41.72 5.19
C ILE A 53 -0.48 -41.73 5.00
N LEU A 54 0.22 -40.64 5.30
CA LEU A 54 1.69 -40.58 5.21
C LEU A 54 2.37 -41.53 6.22
N TYR A 55 1.85 -41.58 7.45
CA TYR A 55 2.36 -42.44 8.51
C TYR A 55 2.15 -43.94 8.21
N TYR A 56 0.95 -44.33 7.79
CA TYR A 56 0.68 -45.71 7.38
C TYR A 56 1.43 -46.10 6.10
N SER A 57 1.61 -45.18 5.15
CA SER A 57 2.40 -45.42 3.94
C SER A 57 3.88 -45.64 4.26
N LEU A 58 4.43 -44.92 5.26
CA LEU A 58 5.80 -45.11 5.74
C LEU A 58 5.97 -46.45 6.47
N ILE A 59 4.98 -46.88 7.27
CA ILE A 59 4.99 -48.19 7.93
C ILE A 59 4.91 -49.32 6.89
N ILE A 60 4.03 -49.21 5.90
CA ILE A 60 3.89 -50.20 4.82
C ILE A 60 5.17 -50.25 3.98
N SER A 61 5.81 -49.11 3.71
CA SER A 61 7.10 -49.02 3.02
C SER A 61 8.25 -49.71 3.79
N TRP A 62 8.15 -49.87 5.11
CA TRP A 62 9.15 -50.53 5.94
C TRP A 62 9.07 -52.07 5.86
N PHE A 63 7.89 -52.62 5.56
CA PHE A 63 7.65 -54.06 5.41
C PHE A 63 7.69 -54.58 3.97
N MET A 64 7.77 -53.71 2.96
CA MET A 64 7.76 -54.11 1.55
C MET A 64 9.17 -54.40 1.00
N LYS A 65 9.30 -55.51 0.24
CA LYS A 65 10.53 -55.83 -0.50
C LYS A 65 10.87 -54.67 -1.46
N ARG A 66 12.16 -54.30 -1.54
CA ARG A 66 12.73 -53.15 -2.31
C ARG A 66 12.14 -52.92 -3.71
N LYS A 67 11.64 -53.95 -4.39
CA LYS A 67 11.04 -53.86 -5.73
C LYS A 67 9.69 -53.12 -5.78
N TYR A 68 8.98 -52.98 -4.66
CA TYR A 68 7.67 -52.30 -4.64
C TYR A 68 7.72 -50.87 -4.08
N LEU A 69 8.86 -50.46 -3.50
CA LEU A 69 9.04 -49.13 -2.88
C LEU A 69 8.99 -48.01 -3.93
N LEU A 70 9.49 -48.26 -5.13
CA LEU A 70 9.45 -47.31 -6.26
C LEU A 70 8.02 -47.08 -6.78
N VAL A 71 7.19 -48.12 -6.80
CA VAL A 71 5.79 -48.03 -7.28
C VAL A 71 4.96 -47.22 -6.28
N THR A 72 5.11 -47.48 -4.98
CA THR A 72 4.41 -46.72 -3.93
C THR A 72 4.82 -45.25 -3.93
N LEU A 73 6.12 -44.95 -4.15
CA LEU A 73 6.60 -43.57 -4.25
C LEU A 73 6.00 -42.84 -5.45
N PHE A 74 5.86 -43.52 -6.60
CA PHE A 74 5.27 -42.95 -7.81
C PHE A 74 3.78 -42.64 -7.64
N VAL A 75 3.03 -43.52 -6.95
CA VAL A 75 1.60 -43.30 -6.65
C VAL A 75 1.42 -42.14 -5.67
N ILE A 76 2.27 -42.01 -4.64
CA ILE A 76 2.22 -40.89 -3.69
C ILE A 76 2.54 -39.56 -4.37
N VAL A 77 3.57 -39.51 -5.23
CA VAL A 77 3.90 -38.31 -6.01
C VAL A 77 2.78 -37.97 -6.99
N GLY A 78 2.12 -38.97 -7.58
CA GLY A 78 0.94 -38.78 -8.43
C GLY A 78 -0.25 -38.18 -7.67
N ILE A 79 -0.56 -38.66 -6.47
CA ILE A 79 -1.68 -38.15 -5.65
C ILE A 79 -1.39 -36.74 -5.12
N VAL A 80 -0.15 -36.47 -4.67
CA VAL A 80 0.26 -35.14 -4.21
C VAL A 80 0.33 -34.14 -5.39
N GLY A 81 0.76 -34.61 -6.56
CA GLY A 81 0.75 -33.82 -7.80
C GLY A 81 -0.67 -33.48 -8.26
N PHE A 82 -1.61 -34.42 -8.19
CA PHE A 82 -3.01 -34.21 -8.58
C PHE A 82 -3.76 -33.28 -7.61
N ALA A 83 -3.49 -33.39 -6.30
CA ALA A 83 -4.05 -32.49 -5.29
C ALA A 83 -3.46 -31.07 -5.35
N GLY A 84 -2.20 -30.92 -5.80
CA GLY A 84 -1.56 -29.61 -5.98
C GLY A 84 -2.10 -28.79 -7.16
N VAL A 85 -2.63 -29.46 -8.20
CA VAL A 85 -3.20 -28.80 -9.39
C VAL A 85 -4.60 -28.23 -9.12
N GLN A 86 -5.35 -28.78 -8.15
CA GLN A 86 -6.68 -28.26 -7.78
C GLN A 86 -6.67 -27.05 -6.83
N TYR A 87 -5.50 -26.63 -6.31
CA TYR A 87 -5.37 -25.52 -5.35
C TYR A 87 -4.56 -24.31 -5.86
N LEU A 88 -4.12 -24.35 -7.11
CA LEU A 88 -3.61 -23.16 -7.79
C LEU A 88 -4.79 -22.43 -8.46
N PRO A 89 -4.89 -21.10 -8.38
CA PRO A 89 -5.92 -20.37 -9.11
C PRO A 89 -5.70 -20.63 -10.60
N THR A 90 -6.58 -21.44 -11.19
CA THR A 90 -6.61 -21.67 -12.63
C THR A 90 -6.89 -20.34 -13.31
N SER A 91 -5.98 -19.90 -14.17
CA SER A 91 -6.27 -18.82 -15.10
C SER A 91 -7.50 -19.20 -15.93
N GLU A 92 -8.47 -18.31 -15.97
CA GLU A 92 -9.65 -18.46 -16.81
C GLU A 92 -9.20 -18.38 -18.26
N ASN A 93 -9.14 -19.53 -18.90
CA ASN A 93 -8.97 -19.65 -20.34
C ASN A 93 -10.36 -19.83 -20.96
N GLU A 94 -11.01 -18.72 -21.29
CA GLU A 94 -12.02 -18.75 -22.34
C GLU A 94 -11.37 -18.30 -23.66
N GLY A 95 -11.54 -19.14 -24.68
CA GLY A 95 -10.84 -19.05 -25.95
C GLY A 95 -11.33 -17.87 -26.79
N VAL A 96 -10.48 -16.87 -26.95
CA VAL A 96 -10.53 -16.01 -28.13
C VAL A 96 -10.03 -16.83 -29.33
N SER A 97 -10.82 -16.86 -30.41
CA SER A 97 -10.56 -17.65 -31.60
C SER A 97 -9.18 -17.35 -32.20
N VAL A 98 -8.44 -18.41 -32.49
CA VAL A 98 -7.06 -18.40 -32.95
C VAL A 98 -6.94 -17.95 -34.41
N THR A 99 -6.29 -16.81 -34.62
CA THR A 99 -5.39 -16.54 -35.77
C THR A 99 -4.17 -15.78 -35.23
N LEU A 100 -3.08 -16.49 -34.93
CA LEU A 100 -1.86 -15.94 -34.32
C LEU A 100 -0.86 -15.51 -35.40
N ASP A 101 -1.01 -14.27 -35.88
CA ASP A 101 0.14 -13.36 -35.82
C ASP A 101 0.18 -12.83 -34.37
N SER A 102 1.36 -12.77 -33.76
CA SER A 102 1.54 -12.60 -32.31
C SER A 102 0.63 -11.51 -31.72
N VAL A 103 -0.31 -11.92 -30.85
CA VAL A 103 -1.12 -11.01 -30.03
C VAL A 103 -0.16 -10.04 -29.34
N SER A 104 -0.35 -8.73 -29.52
CA SER A 104 0.59 -7.72 -29.02
C SER A 104 0.75 -7.86 -27.52
N THR A 105 2.00 -7.76 -27.04
CA THR A 105 2.27 -7.83 -25.61
C THR A 105 1.97 -6.49 -24.96
N ARG A 106 1.78 -6.49 -23.63
CA ARG A 106 1.70 -5.26 -22.81
C ARG A 106 2.83 -4.28 -23.09
N ARG A 107 4.05 -4.80 -23.29
CA ARG A 107 5.23 -3.99 -23.58
C ARG A 107 5.11 -3.33 -24.95
N ASP A 108 4.59 -4.04 -25.94
CA ASP A 108 4.39 -3.51 -27.30
C ASP A 108 3.35 -2.39 -27.30
N LEU A 109 2.24 -2.57 -26.59
CA LEU A 109 1.18 -1.57 -26.46
C LEU A 109 1.67 -0.30 -25.75
N ARG A 110 2.37 -0.45 -24.62
CA ARG A 110 2.95 0.71 -23.91
C ARG A 110 4.00 1.42 -24.76
N ARG A 111 4.81 0.66 -25.51
CA ARG A 111 5.79 1.25 -26.43
C ARG A 111 5.11 2.05 -27.53
N SER A 112 4.11 1.46 -28.20
CA SER A 112 3.28 2.13 -29.21
C SER A 112 2.70 3.45 -28.67
N PHE A 113 2.19 3.44 -27.42
CA PHE A 113 1.72 4.65 -26.73
C PHE A 113 2.77 5.73 -26.57
N PHE A 114 3.90 5.39 -25.95
CA PHE A 114 4.93 6.37 -25.62
C PHE A 114 5.79 6.77 -26.83
N ASP A 115 5.78 5.99 -27.91
CA ASP A 115 6.40 6.36 -29.18
C ASP A 115 5.52 7.39 -29.91
N LYS A 116 4.19 7.21 -29.90
CA LYS A 116 3.26 8.15 -30.53
C LYS A 116 3.10 9.45 -29.75
N ARG A 117 3.05 9.38 -28.40
CA ARG A 117 2.85 10.53 -27.48
C ARG A 117 1.62 11.39 -27.80
N GLU A 118 0.59 10.81 -28.38
CA GLU A 118 -0.67 11.47 -28.68
C GLU A 118 -1.82 10.59 -28.25
N ILE A 119 -2.85 11.19 -27.66
CA ILE A 119 -4.06 10.49 -27.24
C ILE A 119 -5.29 11.30 -27.68
N LEU A 120 -6.28 10.58 -28.22
CA LEU A 120 -7.59 11.11 -28.55
C LEU A 120 -8.58 10.70 -27.45
N VAL A 121 -9.08 11.67 -26.70
CA VAL A 121 -10.15 11.48 -25.74
C VAL A 121 -11.50 11.59 -26.45
N VAL A 122 -12.30 10.53 -26.43
CA VAL A 122 -13.65 10.55 -26.98
C VAL A 122 -14.66 10.46 -25.84
N TYR A 123 -15.36 11.56 -25.59
CA TYR A 123 -16.31 11.67 -24.48
C TYR A 123 -17.76 11.52 -24.95
N GLY A 124 -18.55 10.79 -24.17
CA GLY A 124 -19.99 10.62 -24.37
C GLY A 124 -20.78 11.18 -23.19
N ALA A 125 -21.65 12.15 -23.46
CA ALA A 125 -22.60 12.70 -22.50
C ALA A 125 -23.87 13.13 -23.25
N LYS A 126 -25.06 12.83 -22.72
CA LYS A 126 -26.35 13.29 -23.29
C LYS A 126 -26.78 14.64 -22.73
N ASP A 127 -26.49 14.90 -21.45
CA ASP A 127 -26.79 16.18 -20.80
C ASP A 127 -25.91 17.29 -21.41
N PRO A 128 -26.50 18.36 -21.98
CA PRO A 128 -25.76 19.49 -22.53
C PRO A 128 -24.83 20.17 -21.51
N ASN A 129 -25.22 20.23 -20.23
CA ASN A 129 -24.36 20.83 -19.20
C ASN A 129 -23.10 19.98 -19.00
N LEU A 130 -23.27 18.66 -18.92
CA LEU A 130 -22.15 17.72 -18.78
C LEU A 130 -21.24 17.73 -20.01
N GLN A 131 -21.80 17.84 -21.22
CA GLN A 131 -21.02 18.03 -22.44
C GLN A 131 -20.12 19.27 -22.36
N GLN A 132 -20.68 20.39 -21.89
CA GLN A 132 -19.92 21.63 -21.70
C GLN A 132 -18.80 21.48 -20.66
N LEU A 133 -19.06 20.74 -19.57
CA LEU A 133 -18.05 20.44 -18.56
C LEU A 133 -16.90 19.60 -19.12
N TYR A 134 -17.20 18.54 -19.89
CA TYR A 134 -16.17 17.76 -20.60
C TYR A 134 -15.37 18.63 -21.55
N GLN A 135 -16.05 19.43 -22.39
CA GLN A 135 -15.41 20.30 -23.36
C GLN A 135 -14.44 21.28 -22.67
N LYS A 136 -14.90 21.98 -21.62
CA LYS A 136 -14.06 22.94 -20.89
C LYS A 136 -12.81 22.26 -20.32
N LEU A 137 -12.97 21.14 -19.62
CA LEU A 137 -11.87 20.40 -19.02
C LEU A 137 -10.86 19.94 -20.08
N LEU A 138 -11.34 19.39 -21.21
CA LEU A 138 -10.49 18.85 -22.26
C LEU A 138 -9.84 19.94 -23.12
N GLU A 139 -10.50 21.09 -23.31
CA GLU A 139 -9.90 22.28 -23.92
C GLU A 139 -8.72 22.78 -23.10
N GLU A 140 -8.89 22.95 -21.79
CA GLU A 140 -7.80 23.33 -20.87
C GLU A 140 -6.66 22.31 -20.91
N LEU A 141 -6.98 21.01 -20.88
CA LEU A 141 -5.99 19.93 -20.93
C LEU A 141 -5.22 19.88 -22.26
N SER A 142 -5.88 20.14 -23.39
CA SER A 142 -5.28 20.14 -24.73
C SER A 142 -4.26 21.26 -24.95
N LYS A 143 -4.37 22.36 -24.18
CA LYS A 143 -3.47 23.52 -24.23
C LYS A 143 -2.18 23.30 -23.45
N GLN A 144 -2.07 22.24 -22.65
CA GLN A 144 -0.88 21.95 -21.88
C GLN A 144 0.31 21.60 -22.78
N GLU A 145 1.43 22.29 -22.57
CA GLU A 145 2.64 22.06 -23.35
C GLU A 145 3.27 20.70 -23.06
N LEU A 146 3.83 20.09 -24.11
CA LEU A 146 4.59 18.86 -23.99
C LEU A 146 5.90 19.14 -23.25
N THR A 147 6.11 18.44 -22.13
CA THR A 147 7.42 18.46 -21.47
C THR A 147 8.40 17.51 -22.18
N ARG A 148 9.69 17.63 -21.82
CA ARG A 148 10.74 16.69 -22.25
C ARG A 148 10.53 15.26 -21.72
N SER A 149 9.63 15.08 -20.76
CA SER A 149 9.30 13.75 -20.24
C SER A 149 8.58 12.92 -21.30
N ARG A 150 9.06 11.69 -21.54
CA ARG A 150 8.36 10.69 -22.36
C ARG A 150 6.94 10.41 -21.88
N ARG A 151 6.63 10.76 -20.63
CA ARG A 151 5.32 10.56 -20.02
C ARG A 151 4.32 11.66 -20.36
N SER A 152 4.74 12.78 -20.94
CA SER A 152 3.85 13.87 -21.39
C SER A 152 3.35 13.57 -22.80
N VAL A 153 2.03 13.69 -23.01
CA VAL A 153 1.35 13.35 -24.27
C VAL A 153 0.47 14.49 -24.73
N LYS A 154 0.31 14.63 -26.04
CA LYS A 154 -0.58 15.60 -26.64
C LYS A 154 -2.00 15.07 -26.54
N VAL A 155 -2.88 15.84 -25.91
CA VAL A 155 -4.29 15.49 -25.78
C VAL A 155 -5.07 16.19 -26.88
N SER A 156 -5.80 15.40 -27.65
CA SER A 156 -6.87 15.87 -28.53
C SER A 156 -8.18 15.27 -28.04
N PHE A 157 -9.32 15.88 -28.38
CA PHE A 157 -10.61 15.39 -27.92
C PHE A 157 -11.71 15.61 -28.95
N LYS A 158 -12.75 14.76 -28.88
CA LYS A 158 -13.96 14.84 -29.70
C LYS A 158 -15.16 14.34 -28.91
N SER A 159 -16.35 14.86 -29.18
CA SER A 159 -17.58 14.23 -28.71
C SER A 159 -17.85 12.95 -29.51
N VAL A 160 -18.58 12.00 -28.94
CA VAL A 160 -19.00 10.78 -29.67
C VAL A 160 -19.77 11.07 -30.98
N ALA A 161 -20.43 12.23 -31.09
CA ALA A 161 -21.18 12.62 -32.29
C ALA A 161 -20.27 13.07 -33.46
N GLU A 162 -19.01 13.42 -33.19
CA GLU A 162 -18.05 13.98 -34.15
C GLU A 162 -17.00 12.96 -34.61
N VAL A 163 -17.14 11.70 -34.17
CA VAL A 163 -16.15 10.64 -34.37
C VAL A 163 -16.58 9.68 -35.47
N ASP A 164 -15.76 9.61 -36.51
CA ASP A 164 -15.78 8.53 -37.49
C ASP A 164 -14.97 7.33 -36.94
N GLN A 165 -15.50 6.11 -37.07
CA GLN A 165 -14.86 4.88 -36.57
C GLN A 165 -13.49 4.62 -37.21
N GLU A 166 -13.23 5.12 -38.42
CA GLU A 166 -11.93 4.96 -39.08
C GLU A 166 -10.78 5.59 -38.28
N ILE A 167 -11.05 6.63 -37.47
CA ILE A 167 -10.01 7.27 -36.65
C ILE A 167 -9.39 6.32 -35.62
N PHE A 168 -10.12 5.29 -35.20
CA PHE A 168 -9.68 4.33 -34.21
C PHE A 168 -8.68 3.31 -34.75
N LYS A 169 -8.54 3.18 -36.07
CA LYS A 169 -7.49 2.35 -36.70
C LYS A 169 -6.12 3.01 -36.63
N THR A 170 -6.07 4.33 -36.51
CA THR A 170 -4.83 5.09 -36.57
C THR A 170 -4.49 5.78 -35.26
N SER A 171 -5.46 6.06 -34.40
CA SER A 171 -5.29 6.84 -33.17
C SER A 171 -5.24 5.97 -31.93
N ILE A 172 -4.51 6.45 -30.92
CA ILE A 172 -4.58 5.91 -29.57
C ILE A 172 -5.75 6.59 -28.88
N VAL A 173 -6.68 5.79 -28.38
CA VAL A 173 -8.00 6.27 -27.97
C VAL A 173 -8.21 6.03 -26.49
N TYR A 174 -8.73 7.04 -25.81
CA TYR A 174 -9.27 6.96 -24.47
C TYR A 174 -10.77 7.29 -24.53
N LEU A 175 -11.63 6.31 -24.30
CA LEU A 175 -13.07 6.57 -24.24
C LEU A 175 -13.50 6.93 -22.82
N VAL A 176 -14.40 7.89 -22.69
CA VAL A 176 -14.95 8.25 -21.39
C VAL A 176 -16.45 8.53 -21.49
N GLY A 177 -17.20 8.17 -20.45
CA GLY A 177 -18.64 8.40 -20.35
C GLY A 177 -19.41 7.17 -19.88
N ALA A 178 -20.68 7.36 -19.55
CA ALA A 178 -21.55 6.24 -19.17
C ALA A 178 -21.71 5.25 -20.33
N VAL A 179 -21.84 3.97 -20.00
CA VAL A 179 -21.86 2.86 -20.97
C VAL A 179 -23.00 2.98 -21.99
N ASN A 180 -24.12 3.60 -21.60
CA ASN A 180 -25.30 3.85 -22.43
C ASN A 180 -25.24 5.20 -23.19
N GLU A 181 -24.26 6.05 -22.91
CA GLU A 181 -24.07 7.36 -23.56
C GLU A 181 -22.84 7.40 -24.47
N ASN A 182 -21.89 6.49 -24.31
CA ASN A 182 -20.76 6.29 -25.21
C ASN A 182 -20.90 4.98 -26.01
N PRO A 183 -21.40 5.03 -27.27
CA PRO A 183 -21.68 3.83 -28.06
C PRO A 183 -20.43 3.02 -28.39
N PHE A 184 -19.25 3.66 -28.43
CA PHE A 184 -17.99 2.99 -28.68
C PHE A 184 -17.54 2.15 -27.48
N ILE A 185 -17.77 2.62 -26.25
CA ILE A 185 -17.51 1.82 -25.04
C ILE A 185 -18.36 0.56 -25.08
N LYS A 186 -19.67 0.71 -25.26
CA LYS A 186 -20.60 -0.43 -25.34
C LYS A 186 -20.19 -1.46 -26.41
N LYS A 187 -19.78 -0.98 -27.58
CA LYS A 187 -19.34 -1.83 -28.70
C LYS A 187 -18.04 -2.59 -28.39
N TYR A 188 -17.02 -1.91 -27.90
CA TYR A 188 -15.69 -2.51 -27.73
C TYR A 188 -15.54 -3.30 -26.44
N MET A 189 -16.25 -2.92 -25.38
CA MET A 189 -16.26 -3.67 -24.11
C MET A 189 -16.79 -5.09 -24.28
N ALA A 190 -17.69 -5.33 -25.24
CA ALA A 190 -18.22 -6.68 -25.53
C ALA A 190 -17.14 -7.72 -25.90
N ASN A 191 -15.95 -7.28 -26.34
CA ASN A 191 -14.81 -8.15 -26.69
C ASN A 191 -13.73 -8.19 -25.59
N THR A 192 -14.08 -7.78 -24.38
CA THR A 192 -13.19 -7.73 -23.21
C THR A 192 -13.77 -8.61 -22.10
N PRO A 193 -12.99 -8.99 -21.07
CA PRO A 193 -13.52 -9.74 -19.93
C PRO A 193 -14.43 -8.89 -19.01
N PHE A 194 -14.93 -7.75 -19.47
CA PHE A 194 -15.72 -6.81 -18.68
C PHE A 194 -17.13 -6.67 -19.22
N GLN A 195 -18.10 -6.60 -18.31
CA GLN A 195 -19.47 -6.19 -18.62
C GLN A 195 -19.98 -5.28 -17.50
N ILE A 196 -20.82 -4.31 -17.86
CA ILE A 196 -21.45 -3.38 -16.90
C ILE A 196 -22.95 -3.40 -17.13
N SER A 197 -23.68 -3.52 -16.03
CA SER A 197 -25.13 -3.40 -15.95
C SER A 197 -25.49 -2.44 -14.82
N GLU A 198 -26.78 -2.10 -14.69
CA GLU A 198 -27.28 -1.27 -13.59
C GLU A 198 -27.03 -1.90 -12.21
N THR A 199 -26.99 -3.24 -12.11
CA THR A 199 -26.87 -3.94 -10.83
C THR A 199 -25.47 -4.42 -10.53
N ASP A 200 -24.69 -4.77 -11.55
CA ASP A 200 -23.40 -5.45 -11.38
C ASP A 200 -22.37 -5.05 -12.45
N ILE A 201 -21.08 -5.11 -12.06
CA ILE A 201 -19.92 -5.12 -12.95
C ILE A 201 -19.33 -6.53 -12.96
N THR A 202 -19.21 -7.13 -14.13
CA THR A 202 -18.59 -8.45 -14.32
C THR A 202 -17.13 -8.28 -14.76
N ILE A 203 -16.23 -9.04 -14.15
CA ILE A 203 -14.79 -9.11 -14.44
C ILE A 203 -14.37 -10.58 -14.54
N GLY A 204 -14.23 -11.10 -15.76
CA GLY A 204 -14.04 -12.54 -15.98
C GLY A 204 -15.25 -13.32 -15.46
N THR A 205 -15.03 -14.34 -14.62
CA THR A 205 -16.13 -15.05 -13.93
C THR A 205 -16.65 -14.35 -12.68
N LYS A 206 -16.01 -13.27 -12.24
CA LYS A 206 -16.37 -12.57 -11.00
C LYS A 206 -17.37 -11.47 -11.28
N SER A 207 -18.24 -11.22 -10.30
CA SER A 207 -19.24 -10.18 -10.35
C SER A 207 -19.20 -9.38 -9.05
N ILE A 208 -19.26 -8.06 -9.18
CA ILE A 208 -19.32 -7.13 -8.06
C ILE A 208 -20.58 -6.27 -8.18
N PRO A 209 -21.25 -5.94 -7.06
CA PRO A 209 -22.36 -5.00 -7.08
C PRO A 209 -21.97 -3.66 -7.68
N ASN A 210 -22.85 -3.09 -8.49
CA ASN A 210 -22.70 -1.75 -9.05
C ASN A 210 -23.50 -0.75 -8.21
N ASN A 211 -22.84 -0.06 -7.28
CA ASN A 211 -23.42 1.05 -6.53
C ASN A 211 -22.93 2.39 -7.10
N ASN A 212 -23.18 2.63 -8.39
CA ASN A 212 -22.56 3.69 -9.18
C ASN A 212 -21.04 3.54 -9.29
N SER A 213 -20.59 2.30 -9.42
CA SER A 213 -19.19 1.96 -9.58
C SER A 213 -18.69 2.32 -10.98
N ILE A 214 -17.42 2.72 -11.09
CA ILE A 214 -16.78 3.16 -12.31
C ILE A 214 -15.62 2.23 -12.65
N LEU A 215 -15.64 1.62 -13.83
CA LEU A 215 -14.58 0.77 -14.37
C LEU A 215 -13.63 1.60 -15.22
N GLY A 216 -12.34 1.57 -14.88
CA GLY A 216 -11.25 2.08 -15.71
C GLY A 216 -10.40 0.92 -16.23
N VAL A 217 -10.14 0.91 -17.54
CA VAL A 217 -9.26 -0.05 -18.21
C VAL A 217 -8.21 0.71 -19.02
N CYS A 218 -6.95 0.30 -18.92
CA CYS A 218 -5.84 0.90 -19.64
C CYS A 218 -5.00 -0.14 -20.39
N PHE A 219 -4.45 0.29 -21.53
CA PHE A 219 -3.52 -0.49 -22.35
C PHE A 219 -4.05 -1.88 -22.76
N TYR A 220 -5.35 -2.00 -23.06
CA TYR A 220 -5.92 -3.20 -23.67
C TYR A 220 -5.72 -3.14 -25.20
N PRO A 221 -5.55 -4.27 -25.93
CA PRO A 221 -5.46 -4.24 -27.39
C PRO A 221 -6.74 -3.67 -28.00
N SER A 222 -6.60 -2.70 -28.92
CA SER A 222 -7.75 -2.20 -29.65
C SER A 222 -8.40 -3.33 -30.46
N PRO A 223 -9.75 -3.49 -30.40
CA PRO A 223 -10.45 -4.48 -31.22
C PRO A 223 -10.34 -4.24 -32.74
N LEU A 224 -9.88 -3.06 -33.16
CA LEU A 224 -9.70 -2.71 -34.58
C LEU A 224 -8.26 -2.85 -35.06
N ASP A 225 -7.28 -2.65 -34.18
CA ASP A 225 -5.86 -2.90 -34.44
C ASP A 225 -5.18 -3.32 -33.13
N SER A 226 -4.87 -4.60 -33.00
CA SER A 226 -4.30 -5.14 -31.77
C SER A 226 -2.94 -4.54 -31.39
N LYS A 227 -2.26 -3.81 -32.30
CA LYS A 227 -0.99 -3.13 -32.04
C LYS A 227 -1.15 -1.76 -31.39
N LEU A 228 -2.36 -1.22 -31.37
CA LEU A 228 -2.68 0.04 -30.73
C LEU A 228 -3.34 -0.20 -29.37
N PRO A 229 -2.92 0.51 -28.31
CA PRO A 229 -3.61 0.45 -27.04
C PRO A 229 -4.91 1.22 -27.12
N PHE A 230 -5.90 0.66 -26.44
CA PHE A 230 -7.20 1.24 -26.17
C PHE A 230 -7.41 1.29 -24.66
N ALA A 231 -8.01 2.38 -24.21
CA ALA A 231 -8.33 2.62 -22.81
C ALA A 231 -9.74 3.20 -22.69
N TYR A 232 -10.40 2.96 -21.56
CA TYR A 232 -11.70 3.55 -21.28
C TYR A 232 -11.96 3.73 -19.80
N LEU A 233 -12.82 4.69 -19.47
CA LEU A 233 -13.38 4.92 -18.14
C LEU A 233 -14.90 5.03 -18.26
N THR A 234 -15.63 4.13 -17.61
CA THR A 234 -17.08 4.02 -17.79
C THR A 234 -17.80 3.52 -16.54
N GLY A 235 -19.10 3.80 -16.49
CA GLY A 235 -20.02 3.41 -15.43
C GLY A 235 -21.44 3.53 -15.95
N THR A 236 -22.40 3.50 -15.05
CA THR A 236 -23.83 3.64 -15.37
C THR A 236 -24.32 5.07 -15.18
N ASP A 237 -23.77 5.81 -14.21
CA ASP A 237 -24.04 7.22 -14.00
C ASP A 237 -23.01 8.12 -14.73
N ALA A 238 -23.48 8.97 -15.64
CA ALA A 238 -22.61 9.83 -16.45
C ALA A 238 -21.90 10.92 -15.63
N LYS A 239 -22.55 11.43 -14.58
CA LYS A 239 -22.00 12.49 -13.73
C LYS A 239 -20.88 11.93 -12.86
N GLU A 240 -21.08 10.79 -12.22
CA GLU A 240 -20.06 10.11 -11.43
C GLU A 240 -18.82 9.77 -12.27
N VAL A 241 -19.02 9.29 -13.51
CA VAL A 241 -17.91 9.03 -14.46
C VAL A 241 -17.14 10.32 -14.78
N PHE A 242 -17.83 11.44 -15.01
CA PHE A 242 -17.19 12.73 -15.24
C PHE A 242 -16.41 13.20 -14.01
N GLU A 243 -16.99 13.11 -12.82
CA GLU A 243 -16.34 13.57 -11.59
C GLU A 243 -15.04 12.81 -11.34
N LEU A 244 -15.04 11.47 -11.46
CA LEU A 244 -13.80 10.69 -11.33
C LEU A 244 -12.79 11.02 -12.43
N PHE A 245 -13.24 11.25 -13.67
CA PHE A 245 -12.36 11.65 -14.76
C PHE A 245 -11.71 13.01 -14.49
N ALA A 246 -12.50 13.99 -14.05
CA ALA A 246 -12.03 15.32 -13.72
C ALA A 246 -11.01 15.29 -12.57
N ASP A 247 -11.25 14.51 -11.53
CA ASP A 247 -10.32 14.33 -10.42
C ASP A 247 -8.99 13.73 -10.89
N LYS A 248 -9.05 12.68 -11.74
CA LYS A 248 -7.84 12.07 -12.33
C LYS A 248 -7.02 13.05 -13.18
N VAL A 249 -7.68 14.00 -13.84
CA VAL A 249 -7.02 15.08 -14.59
C VAL A 249 -6.44 16.12 -13.64
N ALA A 250 -7.15 16.49 -12.58
CA ALA A 250 -6.74 17.54 -11.64
C ALA A 250 -5.55 17.11 -10.77
N GLU A 251 -5.58 15.91 -10.18
CA GLU A 251 -4.55 15.47 -9.22
C GLU A 251 -3.16 15.28 -9.83
N ARG A 252 -3.10 14.89 -11.11
CA ARG A 252 -1.87 14.40 -11.74
C ARG A 252 -1.70 14.87 -13.20
N GLY A 253 -2.47 15.86 -13.63
CA GLY A 253 -2.48 16.41 -14.99
C GLY A 253 -2.83 15.37 -16.05
N GLN A 254 -1.96 15.22 -17.04
CA GLN A 254 -2.05 14.18 -18.09
C GLN A 254 -1.78 12.76 -17.54
N SER A 255 -2.33 12.36 -16.40
CA SER A 255 -2.13 11.02 -15.84
C SER A 255 -3.41 10.18 -15.80
N PHE A 256 -4.51 10.65 -16.37
CA PHE A 256 -5.78 9.90 -16.44
C PHE A 256 -5.69 8.56 -17.19
N TYR A 257 -4.72 8.40 -18.10
CA TYR A 257 -4.38 7.13 -18.77
C TYR A 257 -3.36 6.28 -17.99
N ARG A 258 -3.04 6.66 -16.75
CA ARG A 258 -2.15 5.92 -15.86
C ARG A 258 -2.97 5.34 -14.73
N GLN A 259 -2.92 4.03 -14.63
CA GLN A 259 -3.51 3.26 -13.54
C GLN A 259 -2.39 2.48 -12.84
N ASN A 260 -2.63 2.08 -11.58
CA ASN A 260 -1.64 1.28 -10.85
C ASN A 260 -1.56 -0.15 -11.41
N LEU A 261 -2.71 -0.67 -11.85
CA LEU A 261 -2.89 -1.95 -12.53
C LEU A 261 -3.70 -1.73 -13.81
N GLU A 262 -3.82 -2.74 -14.66
CA GLU A 262 -4.39 -2.57 -16.01
C GLU A 262 -5.90 -2.36 -16.05
N TYR A 263 -6.61 -2.80 -15.01
CA TYR A 263 -8.00 -2.42 -14.77
C TYR A 263 -8.21 -2.13 -13.28
N GLU A 264 -9.13 -1.20 -13.02
CA GLU A 264 -9.51 -0.78 -11.67
C GLU A 264 -11.00 -0.43 -11.65
N VAL A 265 -11.70 -0.80 -10.58
CA VAL A 265 -13.06 -0.38 -10.29
C VAL A 265 -13.06 0.56 -9.11
N TYR A 266 -13.82 1.64 -9.23
CA TYR A 266 -13.94 2.69 -8.24
C TYR A 266 -15.37 2.77 -7.72
N GLU A 267 -15.53 2.99 -6.43
CA GLU A 267 -16.81 3.34 -5.79
C GLU A 267 -16.53 4.52 -4.85
N GLN A 268 -17.30 5.61 -4.96
CA GLN A 268 -17.08 6.85 -4.18
C GLN A 268 -15.62 7.35 -4.23
N LYS A 269 -14.99 7.25 -5.40
CA LYS A 269 -13.57 7.60 -5.67
C LYS A 269 -12.53 6.69 -4.99
N GLU A 270 -12.95 5.71 -4.19
CA GLU A 270 -12.06 4.69 -3.63
C GLU A 270 -11.91 3.51 -4.59
N ARG A 271 -10.71 2.93 -4.66
CA ARG A 271 -10.45 1.74 -5.49
C ARG A 271 -10.92 0.48 -4.78
N LEU A 272 -11.88 -0.19 -5.40
CA LEU A 272 -12.57 -1.35 -4.86
C LEU A 272 -12.00 -2.67 -5.41
N VAL A 273 -11.76 -2.74 -6.71
CA VAL A 273 -11.21 -3.93 -7.38
C VAL A 273 -10.12 -3.49 -8.35
N MET A 274 -9.09 -4.32 -8.55
CA MET A 274 -8.04 -4.03 -9.52
C MET A 274 -7.27 -5.29 -9.89
N GLY A 275 -6.62 -5.26 -11.06
CA GLY A 275 -5.70 -6.32 -11.44
C GLY A 275 -5.09 -6.15 -12.83
N ASP A 276 -4.27 -7.13 -13.19
CA ASP A 276 -3.64 -7.20 -14.49
C ASP A 276 -4.35 -8.19 -15.42
N PHE A 277 -4.08 -8.03 -16.71
CA PHE A 277 -4.36 -9.03 -17.71
C PHE A 277 -3.24 -10.07 -17.80
N ASN A 278 -3.61 -11.30 -18.12
CA ASN A 278 -2.67 -12.37 -18.45
C ASN A 278 -2.15 -12.24 -19.89
N THR A 279 -1.27 -13.15 -20.33
CA THR A 279 -0.66 -13.10 -21.67
C THR A 279 -1.64 -13.26 -22.83
N ARG A 280 -2.88 -13.67 -22.54
CA ARG A 280 -3.99 -13.81 -23.51
C ARG A 280 -5.04 -12.71 -23.35
N TRP A 281 -4.74 -11.66 -22.59
CA TRP A 281 -5.64 -10.55 -22.30
C TRP A 281 -6.90 -10.94 -21.50
N GLY A 282 -6.91 -12.11 -20.86
CA GLY A 282 -7.89 -12.48 -19.83
C GLY A 282 -7.46 -11.99 -18.45
N ILE A 283 -8.24 -12.29 -17.40
CA ILE A 283 -7.93 -11.87 -16.03
C ILE A 283 -6.73 -12.65 -15.47
N GLU A 284 -5.74 -11.94 -14.91
CA GLU A 284 -4.63 -12.54 -14.18
C GLU A 284 -5.03 -12.79 -12.72
N GLY A 285 -5.25 -14.05 -12.36
CA GLY A 285 -5.70 -14.41 -11.02
C GLY A 285 -4.70 -14.05 -9.91
N SER A 286 -3.40 -13.99 -10.23
CA SER A 286 -2.35 -13.69 -9.23
C SER A 286 -2.25 -12.21 -8.83
N THR A 287 -2.91 -11.32 -9.56
CA THR A 287 -2.95 -9.87 -9.30
C THR A 287 -4.37 -9.33 -9.21
N PHE A 288 -5.36 -10.21 -9.09
CA PHE A 288 -6.74 -9.80 -8.84
C PHE A 288 -6.90 -9.47 -7.35
N PHE A 289 -7.08 -8.19 -7.05
CA PHE A 289 -7.36 -7.69 -5.70
C PHE A 289 -8.79 -7.21 -5.63
N ASP A 290 -9.54 -7.71 -4.65
CA ASP A 290 -10.93 -7.37 -4.43
C ASP A 290 -11.14 -6.94 -2.97
N PHE A 291 -11.45 -5.66 -2.83
CA PHE A 291 -11.77 -4.98 -1.58
C PHE A 291 -13.26 -4.62 -1.50
N ALA A 292 -14.09 -5.09 -2.45
CA ALA A 292 -15.54 -4.91 -2.43
C ALA A 292 -16.18 -5.65 -1.27
N THR A 293 -15.58 -6.77 -0.87
CA THR A 293 -15.97 -7.52 0.32
C THR A 293 -14.98 -7.30 1.44
N GLY A 294 -15.47 -7.07 2.66
CA GLY A 294 -14.63 -6.94 3.86
C GLY A 294 -14.43 -5.51 4.38
N THR A 295 -14.92 -4.49 3.67
CA THR A 295 -15.05 -3.13 4.21
C THR A 295 -16.31 -3.04 5.08
N ARG A 296 -16.18 -2.53 6.31
CA ARG A 296 -17.31 -2.37 7.22
C ARG A 296 -17.14 -1.18 8.16
N VAL A 297 -18.25 -0.55 8.51
CA VAL A 297 -18.28 0.48 9.56
C VAL A 297 -18.31 -0.21 10.92
N LEU A 298 -17.30 0.02 11.75
CA LEU A 298 -17.21 -0.54 13.12
C LEU A 298 -17.77 0.40 14.17
N LEU A 299 -17.72 1.70 13.91
CA LEU A 299 -18.18 2.73 14.83
C LEU A 299 -18.57 3.96 14.01
N ASP A 300 -19.70 4.56 14.37
CA ASP A 300 -20.19 5.80 13.79
C ASP A 300 -20.79 6.66 14.92
N THR A 301 -20.04 7.67 15.37
CA THR A 301 -20.45 8.64 16.38
C THR A 301 -20.47 10.05 15.78
N GLU A 302 -20.86 11.05 16.56
CA GLU A 302 -20.79 12.45 16.12
C GLU A 302 -19.35 12.91 15.82
N GLU A 303 -18.36 12.39 16.56
CA GLU A 303 -16.96 12.84 16.44
C GLU A 303 -16.09 11.94 15.56
N PHE A 304 -16.41 10.66 15.44
CA PHE A 304 -15.56 9.67 14.80
C PHE A 304 -16.35 8.66 13.97
N LYS A 305 -15.80 8.24 12.83
CA LYS A 305 -16.24 7.07 12.07
C LYS A 305 -15.06 6.12 11.90
N PHE A 306 -15.23 4.84 12.23
CA PHE A 306 -14.21 3.82 12.02
C PHE A 306 -14.65 2.88 10.92
N ILE A 307 -13.82 2.78 9.89
CA ILE A 307 -13.98 1.89 8.75
C ILE A 307 -12.83 0.88 8.81
N ASP A 308 -13.19 -0.38 8.76
CA ASP A 308 -12.27 -1.50 8.82
C ASP A 308 -12.25 -2.18 7.46
N HIS A 309 -11.07 -2.28 6.88
CA HIS A 309 -10.83 -3.01 5.64
C HIS A 309 -10.20 -4.37 5.99
N GLN A 310 -10.75 -5.44 5.42
CA GLN A 310 -10.22 -6.80 5.54
C GLN A 310 -10.00 -7.30 6.98
N LYS A 311 -10.77 -6.80 7.96
CA LYS A 311 -10.64 -7.15 9.38
C LYS A 311 -9.27 -6.78 9.97
N ALA A 312 -8.76 -5.62 9.61
CA ALA A 312 -7.54 -5.03 10.17
C ALA A 312 -7.61 -4.83 11.70
N ILE A 313 -8.80 -4.56 12.25
CA ILE A 313 -9.00 -4.43 13.69
C ILE A 313 -10.05 -5.41 14.22
N ASP A 314 -9.75 -6.02 15.38
CA ASP A 314 -10.73 -6.83 16.10
C ASP A 314 -11.82 -5.93 16.69
N THR A 315 -13.08 -6.36 16.59
CA THR A 315 -14.23 -5.68 17.21
C THR A 315 -14.00 -5.44 18.71
N ALA A 316 -13.30 -6.35 19.40
CA ALA A 316 -12.98 -6.21 20.82
C ALA A 316 -12.07 -5.00 21.11
N ASP A 317 -11.24 -4.58 20.14
CA ASP A 317 -10.27 -3.48 20.28
C ASP A 317 -10.85 -2.11 19.89
N VAL A 318 -12.04 -2.06 19.28
CA VAL A 318 -12.69 -0.81 18.83
C VAL A 318 -12.85 0.20 19.98
N THR A 319 -13.32 -0.27 21.14
CA THR A 319 -13.50 0.59 22.33
C THR A 319 -12.18 1.13 22.87
N LYS A 320 -11.12 0.32 22.81
CA LYS A 320 -9.77 0.77 23.18
C LYS A 320 -9.28 1.83 22.20
N LYS A 321 -9.42 1.57 20.90
CA LYS A 321 -9.01 2.51 19.85
C LYS A 321 -9.75 3.84 19.93
N LEU A 322 -11.05 3.82 20.22
CA LEU A 322 -11.85 5.03 20.44
C LEU A 322 -11.29 5.88 21.58
N ARG A 323 -10.93 5.25 22.71
CA ARG A 323 -10.32 5.98 23.84
C ARG A 323 -8.96 6.58 23.48
N GLU A 324 -8.15 5.86 22.71
CA GLU A 324 -6.83 6.34 22.26
C GLU A 324 -6.98 7.59 21.37
N VAL A 325 -7.83 7.54 20.34
CA VAL A 325 -8.00 8.68 19.42
C VAL A 325 -8.69 9.86 20.11
N LYS A 326 -9.63 9.62 21.04
CA LYS A 326 -10.22 10.67 21.88
C LYS A 326 -9.17 11.37 22.74
N ALA A 327 -8.30 10.60 23.39
CA ALA A 327 -7.24 11.16 24.22
C ALA A 327 -6.23 11.95 23.37
N ALA A 328 -5.84 11.45 22.19
CA ALA A 328 -4.96 12.16 21.26
C ALA A 328 -5.57 13.48 20.79
N LYS A 329 -6.82 13.47 20.29
CA LYS A 329 -7.56 14.68 19.92
C LYS A 329 -7.63 15.68 21.07
N ALA A 330 -7.96 15.24 22.28
CA ALA A 330 -8.04 16.11 23.45
C ALA A 330 -6.69 16.76 23.79
N LYS A 331 -5.56 16.05 23.68
CA LYS A 331 -4.23 16.64 23.89
C LYS A 331 -3.98 17.80 22.92
N VAL A 332 -4.29 17.61 21.64
CA VAL A 332 -4.10 18.63 20.59
C VAL A 332 -5.03 19.83 20.82
N VAL A 333 -6.33 19.59 21.04
CA VAL A 333 -7.32 20.65 21.26
C VAL A 333 -6.97 21.46 22.50
N ASN A 334 -6.57 20.82 23.61
CA ASN A 334 -6.17 21.54 24.82
C ASN A 334 -4.90 22.38 24.60
N PHE A 335 -3.98 21.91 23.76
CA PHE A 335 -2.77 22.67 23.44
C PHE A 335 -3.08 23.87 22.55
N VAL A 336 -3.90 23.74 21.53
CA VAL A 336 -4.20 24.86 20.61
C VAL A 336 -5.21 25.84 21.19
N GLY A 337 -6.26 25.32 21.83
CA GLY A 337 -7.45 26.06 22.26
C GLY A 337 -8.73 25.50 21.66
N ASN A 338 -9.88 25.96 22.14
CA ASN A 338 -11.18 25.49 21.67
C ASN A 338 -11.37 25.80 20.18
N GLY A 339 -11.70 24.78 19.40
CA GLY A 339 -12.05 24.88 18.00
C GLY A 339 -12.89 23.69 17.57
N ASN A 340 -13.67 23.88 16.51
CA ASN A 340 -14.48 22.79 15.97
C ASN A 340 -13.60 21.89 15.09
N VAL A 341 -13.53 20.61 15.42
CA VAL A 341 -12.87 19.61 14.58
C VAL A 341 -13.97 18.76 13.96
N PRO A 342 -14.17 18.80 12.63
CA PRO A 342 -15.17 17.99 11.97
C PRO A 342 -14.96 16.50 12.27
N LYS A 343 -16.02 15.72 12.12
CA LYS A 343 -16.00 14.27 12.33
C LYS A 343 -14.87 13.61 11.53
N ILE A 344 -13.98 12.89 12.20
CA ILE A 344 -12.82 12.25 11.56
C ILE A 344 -13.17 10.80 11.21
N THR A 345 -12.94 10.43 9.95
CA THR A 345 -13.03 9.04 9.50
C THR A 345 -11.67 8.35 9.64
N TYR A 346 -11.59 7.21 10.32
CA TYR A 346 -10.40 6.38 10.40
C TYR A 346 -10.60 5.12 9.57
N ASN A 347 -9.74 4.94 8.56
CA ASN A 347 -9.66 3.76 7.70
C ASN A 347 -8.51 2.87 8.17
N PHE A 348 -8.82 1.62 8.54
CA PHE A 348 -7.86 0.65 9.06
C PHE A 348 -7.52 -0.43 8.02
N TYR A 349 -6.23 -0.65 7.78
CA TYR A 349 -5.70 -1.62 6.81
C TYR A 349 -4.81 -2.67 7.49
N THR A 350 -4.72 -3.87 6.94
CA THR A 350 -3.90 -4.95 7.52
C THR A 350 -2.40 -4.78 7.22
N CYS A 351 -2.06 -4.22 6.07
CA CYS A 351 -0.68 -4.07 5.60
C CYS A 351 -0.47 -2.88 4.65
N THR A 352 0.79 -2.62 4.32
CA THR A 352 1.21 -1.55 3.42
C THR A 352 0.75 -1.79 1.98
N GLU A 353 0.75 -3.05 1.54
CA GLU A 353 0.28 -3.45 0.22
C GLU A 353 -1.19 -3.10 0.04
N GLU A 354 -2.05 -3.53 0.97
CA GLU A 354 -3.48 -3.23 0.95
C GLU A 354 -3.75 -1.72 0.94
N LYS A 355 -3.18 -0.98 1.91
CA LYS A 355 -3.34 0.49 1.96
C LYS A 355 -2.86 1.15 0.68
N GLY A 356 -1.71 0.74 0.14
CA GLY A 356 -1.20 1.28 -1.12
C GLY A 356 -2.10 0.93 -2.31
N LEU A 357 -2.59 -0.31 -2.39
CA LEU A 357 -3.49 -0.75 -3.45
C LEU A 357 -4.81 0.00 -3.42
N MET A 358 -5.33 0.40 -2.25
CA MET A 358 -6.57 1.20 -2.17
C MET A 358 -6.30 2.71 -2.34
N THR A 359 -5.32 3.27 -1.62
CA THR A 359 -5.11 4.73 -1.52
C THR A 359 -4.02 5.29 -2.43
N GLY A 360 -3.12 4.44 -2.93
CA GLY A 360 -1.96 4.84 -3.74
C GLY A 360 -0.78 5.30 -2.89
N ASN A 361 -0.90 5.24 -1.55
CA ASN A 361 0.12 5.63 -0.62
C ASN A 361 0.49 4.47 0.33
N THR A 362 1.76 4.09 0.33
CA THR A 362 2.33 2.97 1.10
C THR A 362 2.87 3.37 2.47
N ASP A 363 2.78 4.64 2.87
CA ASP A 363 3.23 5.06 4.20
C ASP A 363 2.37 4.38 5.28
N HIS A 364 2.97 4.17 6.45
CA HIS A 364 2.29 3.53 7.59
C HIS A 364 0.95 4.19 7.92
N SER A 365 0.92 5.52 7.94
CA SER A 365 -0.27 6.32 8.18
C SER A 365 -0.23 7.60 7.36
N THR A 366 -1.40 8.06 6.91
CA THR A 366 -1.62 9.31 6.17
C THR A 366 -2.95 9.93 6.56
N PHE A 367 -3.13 11.22 6.30
CA PHE A 367 -4.44 11.87 6.40
C PHE A 367 -4.80 12.53 5.06
N ASP A 368 -6.10 12.69 4.84
CA ASP A 368 -6.67 13.41 3.70
C ASP A 368 -7.56 14.55 4.24
N PRO A 369 -7.17 15.83 4.03
CA PRO A 369 -7.96 16.97 4.48
C PRO A 369 -9.28 17.12 3.70
N ALA A 370 -9.38 16.63 2.47
CA ALA A 370 -10.60 16.79 1.65
C ALA A 370 -11.76 15.94 2.18
N THR A 371 -11.47 14.71 2.59
CA THR A 371 -12.45 13.77 3.17
C THR A 371 -12.45 13.76 4.70
N ASN A 372 -11.56 14.55 5.33
CA ASN A 372 -11.29 14.57 6.76
C ASN A 372 -11.05 13.15 7.32
N ALA A 373 -10.19 12.39 6.63
CA ALA A 373 -9.93 11.00 6.91
C ALA A 373 -8.47 10.72 7.31
N VAL A 374 -8.26 9.67 8.10
CA VAL A 374 -6.96 9.11 8.47
C VAL A 374 -6.89 7.67 7.98
N HIS A 375 -5.89 7.35 7.18
CA HIS A 375 -5.64 6.00 6.68
C HIS A 375 -4.45 5.42 7.45
N THR A 376 -4.63 4.30 8.15
CA THR A 376 -3.57 3.73 8.99
C THR A 376 -3.55 2.21 8.95
N ILE A 377 -2.34 1.64 8.95
CA ILE A 377 -2.15 0.20 9.03
C ILE A 377 -2.18 -0.24 10.50
N VAL A 378 -2.88 -1.34 10.77
CA VAL A 378 -3.01 -1.98 12.08
C VAL A 378 -2.46 -3.40 11.98
N ASN A 379 -1.25 -3.61 12.50
CA ASN A 379 -0.63 -4.93 12.60
C ASN A 379 0.47 -4.94 13.68
N ASN A 380 1.07 -6.11 13.89
CA ASN A 380 2.11 -6.29 14.90
C ASN A 380 3.44 -5.58 14.57
N ILE A 381 3.71 -5.29 13.29
CA ILE A 381 4.96 -4.62 12.86
C ILE A 381 4.91 -3.14 13.27
N TYR A 382 3.77 -2.50 13.06
CA TYR A 382 3.55 -1.11 13.40
C TYR A 382 2.92 -0.91 14.78
N ALA A 383 2.77 -1.99 15.56
CA ALA A 383 2.27 -1.91 16.93
C ALA A 383 3.11 -0.92 17.75
N HIS A 384 2.44 0.02 18.40
CA HIS A 384 3.06 1.10 19.19
C HIS A 384 3.92 2.09 18.40
N ASN A 385 3.93 2.04 17.07
CA ASN A 385 4.57 3.04 16.24
C ASN A 385 3.55 4.10 15.81
N ASN A 386 3.34 5.15 16.61
CA ASN A 386 2.49 6.26 16.20
C ASN A 386 3.36 7.32 15.51
N ILE A 387 2.98 7.75 14.31
CA ILE A 387 3.70 8.79 13.55
C ILE A 387 2.98 10.15 13.55
N GLY A 388 1.88 10.30 14.29
CA GLY A 388 1.21 11.58 14.56
C GLY A 388 0.34 12.12 13.42
N ARG A 389 -0.08 11.28 12.47
CA ARG A 389 -0.86 11.74 11.29
C ARG A 389 -2.31 12.10 11.63
N ASP A 390 -2.88 11.45 12.63
CA ASP A 390 -4.16 11.86 13.21
C ASP A 390 -4.06 13.23 13.90
N ASN A 391 -2.99 13.47 14.67
CA ASN A 391 -2.72 14.78 15.25
C ASN A 391 -2.56 15.85 14.15
N ALA A 392 -1.94 15.50 13.02
CA ALA A 392 -1.75 16.41 11.90
C ALA A 392 -3.09 16.85 11.29
N LEU A 393 -4.04 15.94 11.09
CA LEU A 393 -5.38 16.28 10.62
C LEU A 393 -6.14 17.18 11.61
N VAL A 394 -6.04 16.89 12.90
CA VAL A 394 -6.66 17.74 13.93
C VAL A 394 -6.06 19.15 13.91
N LEU A 395 -4.74 19.27 13.82
CA LEU A 395 -4.04 20.56 13.73
C LEU A 395 -4.41 21.32 12.46
N TYR A 396 -4.48 20.63 11.31
CA TYR A 396 -4.91 21.21 10.04
C TYR A 396 -6.29 21.88 10.19
N ASN A 397 -7.25 21.19 10.80
CA ASN A 397 -8.59 21.75 11.04
C ASN A 397 -8.61 22.93 12.01
N LEU A 398 -7.72 22.94 13.02
CA LEU A 398 -7.73 23.98 14.07
C LEU A 398 -6.97 25.25 13.69
N ILE A 399 -5.80 25.11 13.06
CA ILE A 399 -4.86 26.22 12.80
C ILE A 399 -4.36 26.30 11.36
N GLY A 400 -4.78 25.37 10.50
CA GLY A 400 -4.33 25.29 9.11
C GLY A 400 -2.86 24.92 8.97
N GLU A 401 -2.30 25.14 7.79
CA GLU A 401 -0.90 24.90 7.50
C GLU A 401 -0.02 26.13 7.76
N SER A 402 1.20 25.87 8.20
CA SER A 402 2.30 26.83 8.23
C SER A 402 2.96 26.98 6.86
N SER A 403 3.47 28.18 6.59
CA SER A 403 4.38 28.43 5.46
C SER A 403 5.75 27.74 5.62
N LYS A 404 6.10 27.25 6.82
CA LYS A 404 7.34 26.50 7.07
C LYS A 404 7.05 25.03 7.37
N THR A 405 7.63 24.15 6.56
CA THR A 405 7.43 22.69 6.63
C THR A 405 7.72 22.11 8.01
N ILE A 406 8.70 22.69 8.72
CA ILE A 406 9.11 22.20 10.05
C ILE A 406 7.99 22.23 11.09
N PHE A 407 7.06 23.19 11.03
CA PHE A 407 5.95 23.24 11.99
C PHE A 407 4.82 22.29 11.62
N ASN A 408 4.56 22.12 10.31
CA ASN A 408 3.57 21.17 9.80
C ASN A 408 3.93 19.72 10.17
N VAL A 409 5.23 19.41 10.26
CA VAL A 409 5.73 18.08 10.63
C VAL A 409 5.98 17.95 12.13
N GLY A 410 6.57 18.98 12.76
CA GLY A 410 7.03 18.91 14.14
C GLY A 410 5.91 18.89 15.18
N LEU A 411 4.90 19.75 15.01
CA LEU A 411 3.82 19.88 15.98
C LEU A 411 2.95 18.61 16.12
N PRO A 412 2.56 17.92 15.04
CA PRO A 412 1.84 16.64 15.18
C PRO A 412 2.62 15.57 15.96
N ILE A 413 3.94 15.49 15.73
CA ILE A 413 4.82 14.50 16.37
C ILE A 413 5.11 14.88 17.83
N TYR A 414 5.13 16.17 18.16
CA TYR A 414 5.28 16.65 19.54
C TYR A 414 4.26 16.02 20.51
N PHE A 415 3.03 15.74 20.05
CA PHE A 415 2.00 15.06 20.83
C PHE A 415 2.12 13.53 20.87
N THR A 416 3.17 12.97 20.27
CA THR A 416 3.31 11.52 20.02
C THR A 416 4.40 10.92 20.89
N ASP A 417 4.00 10.33 22.02
CA ASP A 417 4.91 9.78 23.03
C ASP A 417 5.75 8.60 22.51
N THR A 418 5.21 7.81 21.58
CA THR A 418 5.85 6.61 21.02
C THR A 418 6.29 6.75 19.57
N TRP A 419 6.64 7.98 19.15
CA TRP A 419 7.14 8.20 17.79
C TRP A 419 8.32 7.29 17.45
N GLN A 420 8.20 6.51 16.37
CA GLN A 420 9.17 5.47 16.01
C GLN A 420 9.48 4.53 17.20
N MET A 421 8.43 4.10 17.93
CA MET A 421 8.42 3.22 19.11
C MET A 421 9.08 3.75 20.39
N LYS A 422 10.02 4.70 20.31
CA LYS A 422 10.80 5.20 21.47
C LYS A 422 10.52 6.66 21.83
N GLY A 423 9.79 7.39 20.98
CA GLY A 423 9.55 8.81 21.12
C GLY A 423 10.65 9.65 20.46
N TYR A 424 10.26 10.83 19.96
CA TYR A 424 11.17 11.71 19.21
C TYR A 424 12.36 12.17 20.06
N LYS A 425 12.18 12.41 21.37
CA LYS A 425 13.27 12.84 22.28
C LYS A 425 14.39 11.81 22.37
N TYR A 426 14.04 10.53 22.44
CA TYR A 426 15.03 9.44 22.45
C TYR A 426 15.83 9.41 21.15
N TRP A 427 15.15 9.50 20.01
CA TRP A 427 15.80 9.46 18.71
C TRP A 427 16.63 10.72 18.44
N ALA A 428 16.18 11.89 18.89
CA ALA A 428 16.93 13.14 18.79
C ALA A 428 18.23 13.07 19.58
N ALA A 429 18.22 12.49 20.78
CA ALA A 429 19.44 12.23 21.55
C ALA A 429 20.43 11.33 20.78
N ARG A 430 19.95 10.35 20.00
CA ARG A 430 20.82 9.51 19.16
C ARG A 430 21.40 10.29 17.98
N LEU A 431 20.58 11.16 17.37
CA LEU A 431 21.03 12.02 16.28
C LEU A 431 22.13 12.98 16.75
N VAL A 432 21.96 13.59 17.93
CA VAL A 432 22.99 14.45 18.57
C VAL A 432 24.30 13.69 18.79
N GLU A 433 24.26 12.50 19.39
CA GLU A 433 25.48 11.68 19.62
C GLU A 433 26.19 11.27 18.32
N SER A 434 25.46 11.24 17.20
CA SER A 434 25.99 10.89 15.89
C SER A 434 26.29 12.11 15.00
N GLU A 435 26.15 13.33 15.55
CA GLU A 435 26.37 14.60 14.85
C GLU A 435 25.44 14.81 13.63
N ASN A 436 24.29 14.14 13.59
CA ASN A 436 23.27 14.25 12.53
C ASN A 436 22.15 15.21 12.95
N THR A 437 22.51 16.45 13.26
CA THR A 437 21.56 17.49 13.70
C THR A 437 21.56 18.69 12.75
N TYR A 438 20.49 19.47 12.79
CA TYR A 438 20.34 20.67 11.97
C TYR A 438 20.44 21.94 12.80
N THR A 439 20.91 23.01 12.18
CA THR A 439 20.88 24.38 12.70
C THR A 439 19.48 24.98 12.58
N VAL A 440 19.23 26.09 13.28
CA VAL A 440 17.96 26.83 13.16
C VAL A 440 17.70 27.32 11.74
N ALA A 441 18.75 27.71 11.00
CA ALA A 441 18.60 28.19 9.62
C ALA A 441 18.13 27.05 8.69
N GLU A 442 18.76 25.88 8.77
CA GLU A 442 18.38 24.67 8.03
C GLU A 442 16.96 24.22 8.38
N LEU A 443 16.59 24.25 9.66
CA LEU A 443 15.23 23.91 10.12
C LEU A 443 14.16 24.88 9.61
N LEU A 444 14.51 26.11 9.22
CA LEU A 444 13.56 27.09 8.68
C LEU A 444 13.61 27.19 7.15
N ASP A 445 14.42 26.37 6.49
CA ASP A 445 14.55 26.29 5.04
C ASP A 445 13.75 25.09 4.50
N ASN A 446 12.65 25.38 3.78
CA ASN A 446 11.81 24.33 3.21
C ASN A 446 12.54 23.51 2.14
N SER A 447 13.38 24.15 1.32
CA SER A 447 14.11 23.46 0.24
C SER A 447 15.17 22.52 0.81
N PHE A 448 15.83 22.90 1.91
CA PHE A 448 16.70 22.00 2.65
C PHE A 448 15.92 20.77 3.17
N LEU A 449 14.82 21.00 3.89
CA LEU A 449 14.04 19.92 4.50
C LEU A 449 13.39 18.97 3.49
N GLU A 450 13.11 19.42 2.27
CA GLU A 450 12.59 18.58 1.19
C GLU A 450 13.60 17.53 0.70
N MET A 451 14.90 17.83 0.77
CA MET A 451 15.97 16.91 0.37
C MET A 451 16.36 15.91 1.47
N GLU A 452 16.01 16.21 2.71
CA GLU A 452 16.41 15.43 3.88
C GLU A 452 15.55 14.19 4.11
N SER A 453 16.17 13.16 4.72
CA SER A 453 15.46 11.95 5.11
C SER A 453 14.36 12.27 6.13
N SER A 454 13.14 11.74 5.89
CA SER A 454 12.02 11.91 6.81
C SER A 454 12.32 11.44 8.23
N LEU A 455 13.19 10.43 8.41
CA LEU A 455 13.59 9.95 9.73
C LEU A 455 14.38 10.98 10.54
N ILE A 456 15.20 11.81 9.88
CA ILE A 456 15.99 12.86 10.52
C ILE A 456 15.14 14.12 10.61
N ARG A 457 14.58 14.56 9.48
CA ARG A 457 13.68 15.72 9.37
C ARG A 457 12.58 15.72 10.42
N ASP A 458 11.79 14.65 10.49
CA ASP A 458 10.60 14.61 11.36
C ASP A 458 11.00 14.56 12.86
N CYS A 459 12.10 13.88 13.17
CA CYS A 459 12.68 13.84 14.52
C CYS A 459 13.20 15.22 14.94
N MET A 460 13.94 15.90 14.07
CA MET A 460 14.47 17.23 14.35
C MET A 460 13.36 18.28 14.38
N ALA A 461 12.31 18.16 13.57
CA ALA A 461 11.15 19.05 13.57
C ALA A 461 10.38 19.03 14.90
N SER A 462 10.13 17.84 15.43
CA SER A 462 9.44 17.67 16.71
C SER A 462 10.31 18.10 17.89
N THR A 463 11.61 17.83 17.82
CA THR A 463 12.60 18.30 18.81
C THR A 463 12.69 19.82 18.82
N PHE A 464 12.69 20.44 17.64
CA PHE A 464 12.68 21.89 17.49
C PHE A 464 11.38 22.50 18.01
N THR A 465 10.24 21.84 17.76
CA THR A 465 8.95 22.25 18.35
C THR A 465 8.99 22.21 19.89
N ASP A 466 9.49 21.13 20.49
CA ASP A 466 9.63 21.03 21.96
C ASP A 466 10.57 22.13 22.51
N PHE A 467 11.68 22.41 21.83
CA PHE A 467 12.59 23.49 22.17
C PHE A 467 11.91 24.87 22.11
N LEU A 468 11.19 25.17 21.03
CA LEU A 468 10.52 26.45 20.86
C LEU A 468 9.38 26.63 21.86
N VAL A 469 8.58 25.60 22.12
CA VAL A 469 7.52 25.66 23.13
C VAL A 469 8.11 25.93 24.52
N LYS A 470 9.24 25.32 24.87
CA LYS A 470 9.95 25.59 26.14
C LYS A 470 10.57 27.00 26.19
N THR A 471 11.10 27.47 25.07
CA THR A 471 11.85 28.73 25.02
C THR A 471 10.95 29.96 24.87
N TRP A 472 9.87 29.84 24.11
CA TRP A 472 8.94 30.93 23.80
C TRP A 472 7.64 30.87 24.60
N GLY A 473 7.29 29.70 25.13
CA GLY A 473 5.96 29.42 25.64
C GLY A 473 4.97 29.09 24.52
N LYS A 474 3.87 28.43 24.91
CA LYS A 474 2.79 28.01 24.01
C LYS A 474 2.23 29.16 23.17
N ASP A 475 1.87 30.27 23.81
CA ASP A 475 1.12 31.35 23.13
C ASP A 475 1.95 31.99 22.02
N ARG A 476 3.22 32.29 22.30
CA ARG A 476 4.13 32.82 21.28
C ARG A 476 4.40 31.80 20.18
N TYR A 477 4.55 30.51 20.50
CA TYR A 477 4.71 29.47 19.49
C TYR A 477 3.52 29.42 18.53
N LEU A 478 2.28 29.44 19.04
CA LEU A 478 1.07 29.41 18.22
C LEU A 478 0.91 30.68 17.38
N ILE A 479 1.26 31.87 17.92
CA ILE A 479 1.27 33.12 17.14
C ILE A 479 2.24 33.03 15.97
N GLN A 480 3.42 32.43 16.18
CA GLN A 480 4.46 32.31 15.16
C GLN A 480 4.25 31.15 14.19
N TYR A 481 3.36 30.19 14.52
CA TYR A 481 3.19 28.94 13.77
C TYR A 481 2.95 29.17 12.27
N LYS A 482 1.98 30.04 11.92
CA LYS A 482 1.51 30.16 10.54
C LYS A 482 2.55 30.79 9.61
N ASN A 483 3.17 31.89 10.05
CA ASN A 483 4.04 32.73 9.24
C ASN A 483 5.19 33.30 10.07
N ILE A 484 6.08 32.41 10.53
CA ILE A 484 7.25 32.86 11.27
C ILE A 484 8.13 33.77 10.40
N SER A 485 8.56 34.89 10.97
CA SER A 485 9.56 35.77 10.37
C SER A 485 10.54 36.16 11.46
N LEU A 486 11.79 35.71 11.32
CA LEU A 486 12.88 36.03 12.24
C LEU A 486 13.97 36.75 11.45
N SER A 487 14.57 37.78 12.05
CA SER A 487 15.79 38.38 11.53
C SER A 487 17.00 37.45 11.68
N ASP A 488 18.04 37.65 10.88
CA ASP A 488 19.29 36.88 10.98
C ASP A 488 19.91 36.94 12.39
N ALA A 489 19.78 38.08 13.07
CA ALA A 489 20.24 38.23 14.45
C ALA A 489 19.44 37.36 15.42
N GLU A 490 18.12 37.24 15.22
CA GLU A 490 17.28 36.34 16.01
C GLU A 490 17.60 34.88 15.74
N ILE A 491 17.79 34.50 14.47
CA ILE A 491 18.19 33.15 14.07
C ILE A 491 19.50 32.77 14.74
N LYS A 492 20.53 33.63 14.69
CA LYS A 492 21.82 33.38 15.36
C LYS A 492 21.68 33.20 16.87
N ARG A 493 20.93 34.08 17.54
CA ARG A 493 20.68 33.97 18.99
C ARG A 493 19.91 32.70 19.35
N LEU A 494 18.92 32.34 18.54
CA LEU A 494 18.13 31.14 18.74
C LEU A 494 18.98 29.88 18.51
N ASN A 495 19.89 29.91 17.54
CA ASN A 495 20.79 28.80 17.24
C ASN A 495 21.72 28.49 18.42
N VAL A 496 22.24 29.49 19.13
CA VAL A 496 23.06 29.26 20.33
C VAL A 496 22.27 28.49 21.40
N LYS A 497 21.03 28.93 21.69
CA LYS A 497 20.15 28.25 22.66
C LYS A 497 19.76 26.86 22.20
N TRP A 498 19.57 26.69 20.90
CA TRP A 498 19.24 25.42 20.28
C TRP A 498 20.37 24.40 20.42
N GLN A 499 21.62 24.79 20.16
CA GLN A 499 22.77 23.90 20.35
C GLN A 499 22.91 23.48 21.83
N GLN A 500 22.76 24.43 22.76
CA GLN A 500 22.73 24.11 24.21
C GLN A 500 21.61 23.12 24.57
N TYR A 501 20.43 23.29 23.97
CA TYR A 501 19.31 22.37 24.17
C TYR A 501 19.63 20.96 23.69
N LEU A 502 20.27 20.84 22.51
CA LEU A 502 20.67 19.57 21.93
C LEU A 502 21.71 18.84 22.77
N GLU A 503 22.71 19.55 23.31
CA GLU A 503 23.78 18.99 24.15
C GLU A 503 23.26 18.29 25.42
N GLU A 504 22.10 18.72 25.93
CA GLU A 504 21.47 18.13 27.12
C GLU A 504 20.61 16.89 26.79
N LEU A 505 20.20 16.68 25.53
CA LEU A 505 19.32 15.57 25.15
C LEU A 505 19.92 14.17 25.42
N PRO A 506 21.18 13.87 25.08
CA PRO A 506 21.79 12.57 25.38
C PRO A 506 21.83 12.26 26.88
N LYS A 507 22.01 13.29 27.73
CA LYS A 507 22.03 13.15 29.19
C LYS A 507 20.63 12.85 29.72
N ALA A 508 19.62 13.56 29.24
CA ALA A 508 18.22 13.37 29.64
C ALA A 508 17.61 12.06 29.10
N HIS A 509 18.10 11.57 27.96
CA HIS A 509 17.58 10.39 27.28
C HIS A 509 18.72 9.41 26.91
N PRO A 510 19.29 8.70 27.90
CA PRO A 510 20.46 7.85 27.70
C PRO A 510 20.17 6.64 26.80
N LYS A 511 21.24 6.09 26.20
CA LYS A 511 21.15 4.90 25.33
C LYS A 511 20.62 3.70 26.11
N ILE A 512 19.69 2.97 25.51
CA ILE A 512 19.34 1.65 26.01
C ILE A 512 20.51 0.71 25.71
N GLN A 513 21.16 0.20 26.75
CA GLN A 513 22.22 -0.79 26.60
C GLN A 513 21.64 -2.09 26.03
N LYS A 514 22.16 -2.52 24.88
CA LYS A 514 21.87 -3.83 24.31
C LYS A 514 23.09 -4.72 24.53
N GLN A 515 22.88 -5.92 25.03
CA GLN A 515 23.93 -6.94 25.07
C GLN A 515 24.37 -7.25 23.63
N ALA A 516 25.68 -7.20 23.40
CA ALA A 516 26.27 -7.63 22.14
C ALA A 516 25.93 -9.11 21.94
N LYS A 517 25.24 -9.42 20.84
CA LYS A 517 24.96 -10.81 20.46
C LYS A 517 26.10 -11.32 19.61
N THR A 518 26.65 -12.47 19.98
CA THR A 518 27.55 -13.22 19.08
C THR A 518 26.74 -13.65 17.86
N LEU A 519 27.11 -13.15 16.69
CA LEU A 519 26.45 -13.51 15.44
C LEU A 519 27.00 -14.86 14.94
N PRO A 520 26.15 -15.75 14.39
CA PRO A 520 26.62 -16.95 13.72
C PRO A 520 27.32 -16.58 12.40
N TYR A 521 27.90 -17.58 11.71
CA TYR A 521 28.36 -17.40 10.34
C TYR A 521 27.19 -16.93 9.45
N LEU A 522 27.37 -15.78 8.79
CA LEU A 522 26.33 -15.11 8.00
C LEU A 522 26.39 -15.57 6.54
N LYS A 523 25.40 -16.34 6.12
CA LYS A 523 25.08 -16.70 4.73
C LYS A 523 24.17 -15.61 4.15
N GLY A 524 24.80 -14.50 3.79
CA GLY A 524 24.15 -13.30 3.28
C GLY A 524 23.56 -13.47 1.88
N PHE A 525 22.43 -12.83 1.63
CA PHE A 525 21.93 -12.56 0.29
C PHE A 525 21.59 -11.06 0.17
N ASN A 526 21.80 -10.48 -1.02
CA ASN A 526 21.37 -9.12 -1.30
C ASN A 526 19.94 -9.15 -1.81
N PHE A 527 19.02 -8.54 -1.07
CA PHE A 527 17.63 -8.37 -1.46
C PHE A 527 17.42 -6.96 -1.99
N ALA A 528 17.66 -6.81 -3.28
CA ALA A 528 17.23 -5.67 -4.06
C ALA A 528 15.86 -5.98 -4.65
N HIS A 529 14.92 -5.05 -4.52
CA HIS A 529 13.61 -5.20 -5.13
C HIS A 529 13.47 -4.27 -6.35
N GLU A 530 13.33 -4.85 -7.54
CA GLU A 530 13.12 -4.11 -8.79
C GLU A 530 11.65 -3.83 -9.10
N GLY A 531 10.70 -4.43 -8.38
CA GLY A 531 9.29 -4.20 -8.68
C GLY A 531 8.86 -2.80 -8.23
N TYR A 532 8.39 -2.03 -9.21
CA TYR A 532 7.90 -0.66 -9.07
C TYR A 532 6.42 -0.58 -8.67
N SER A 533 5.77 -1.73 -8.43
CA SER A 533 4.34 -1.81 -8.10
C SER A 533 4.15 -2.10 -6.61
N ILE A 534 3.02 -1.67 -6.07
CA ILE A 534 2.72 -1.78 -4.63
C ILE A 534 2.71 -3.25 -4.15
N TYR A 535 2.15 -4.16 -4.95
CA TYR A 535 1.99 -5.58 -4.62
C TYR A 535 3.24 -6.43 -4.82
N ASN A 536 4.30 -5.86 -5.39
CA ASN A 536 5.60 -6.53 -5.44
C ASN A 536 6.67 -5.81 -4.61
N GLY A 537 6.54 -4.51 -4.33
CA GLY A 537 7.47 -3.69 -3.54
C GLY A 537 7.86 -4.19 -2.14
N TYR A 538 8.76 -3.46 -1.46
CA TYR A 538 9.09 -3.73 -0.06
C TYR A 538 7.82 -3.73 0.82
N GLY A 539 7.70 -4.72 1.69
CA GLY A 539 6.52 -4.91 2.55
C GLY A 539 5.34 -5.63 1.88
N SER A 540 5.47 -6.02 0.61
CA SER A 540 4.45 -6.81 -0.11
C SER A 540 4.45 -8.29 0.27
N GLN A 541 3.38 -8.99 -0.13
CA GLN A 541 3.32 -10.44 -0.03
C GLN A 541 4.40 -11.11 -0.89
N LYS A 542 4.68 -10.59 -2.10
CA LYS A 542 5.70 -11.15 -3.01
C LYS A 542 7.12 -10.95 -2.49
N ALA A 543 7.42 -9.82 -1.86
CA ALA A 543 8.67 -9.63 -1.16
C ALA A 543 8.79 -10.68 -0.04
N THR A 544 7.74 -10.85 0.77
CA THR A 544 7.71 -11.85 1.85
C THR A 544 7.95 -13.28 1.34
N GLU A 545 7.29 -13.68 0.26
CA GLU A 545 7.48 -14.98 -0.41
C GLU A 545 8.94 -15.16 -0.87
N SER A 546 9.53 -14.13 -1.46
CA SER A 546 10.93 -14.13 -1.92
C SER A 546 11.91 -14.27 -0.76
N LEU A 547 11.69 -13.54 0.33
CA LEU A 547 12.48 -13.61 1.57
C LEU A 547 12.39 -15.01 2.20
N LEU A 548 11.20 -15.59 2.25
CA LEU A 548 10.99 -16.96 2.74
C LEU A 548 11.70 -17.99 1.87
N LYS A 549 11.67 -17.83 0.54
CA LYS A 549 12.40 -18.70 -0.38
C LYS A 549 13.91 -18.60 -0.16
N GLN A 550 14.47 -17.40 0.01
CA GLN A 550 15.89 -17.19 0.33
C GLN A 550 16.27 -17.86 1.65
N LYS A 551 15.44 -17.71 2.69
CA LYS A 551 15.62 -18.40 3.96
C LYS A 551 15.61 -19.93 3.80
N ASN A 552 14.68 -20.46 3.02
CA ASN A 552 14.58 -21.90 2.74
C ASN A 552 15.77 -22.44 1.94
N MET A 553 16.43 -21.60 1.14
CA MET A 553 17.69 -21.92 0.47
C MET A 553 18.91 -21.84 1.40
N GLY A 554 18.72 -21.53 2.69
CA GLY A 554 19.78 -21.54 3.70
C GLY A 554 20.41 -20.17 3.99
N SER A 555 19.83 -19.08 3.48
CA SER A 555 20.24 -17.73 3.87
C SER A 555 19.81 -17.44 5.31
N ASN A 556 20.70 -16.84 6.10
CA ASN A 556 20.45 -16.43 7.48
C ASN A 556 20.81 -14.96 7.75
N ALA A 557 21.16 -14.21 6.70
CA ALA A 557 21.51 -12.81 6.74
C ALA A 557 21.07 -12.14 5.44
N MET A 558 20.73 -10.86 5.51
CA MET A 558 20.23 -10.12 4.37
C MET A 558 20.81 -8.71 4.34
N ALA A 559 21.27 -8.30 3.17
CA ALA A 559 21.49 -6.89 2.86
C ALA A 559 20.28 -6.40 2.07
N ILE A 560 19.70 -5.28 2.48
CA ILE A 560 18.64 -4.59 1.75
C ILE A 560 19.33 -3.48 0.95
N ALA A 561 19.08 -3.44 -0.35
CA ALA A 561 19.69 -2.47 -1.27
C ALA A 561 18.71 -1.37 -1.66
#